data_AF-A0A955VFL0-F1
#
_entry.id   AF-A0A955VFL0-F1
#
_cell.length_a   1.000
_cell.length_b   1.000
_cell.length_c   1.000
_cell.angle_alpha   90.00
_cell.angle_beta   90.00
_cell.angle_gamma   90.00
#
_symmetry.space_group_name_H-M   'P 1'
#
loop_
_entity.id
_entity.type
_entity.pdbx_description
1 polymer ?
#
loop_
_entity_poly.entity_id
_entity_poly.type
_entity_poly.pdbx_seq_one_letter_code
_entity_poly.pdbx_strand_id
1 'polypeptide(L)'
;MKLTLSRIVVALVIVLVSARAVAAGPLDSGDALSQQGAIRLSSKVSISQFQFVGGGLLGTLVGFGLGHAVQNRWTRTGWIFTLGETVGMGLFAGGFLHDSENPDSKVGIGLIVSGAILMGVLRIAEIVDIWRLPREMEIARLSPAERSRLNTKPRLAVAPIIAPSTYGLAFGVRY
;
A
#
# COMPACT_ATOMS: atom_id res chain seq x y z
N MET A 1 3.01 -29.78 21.37
CA MET A 1 2.67 -28.34 21.36
C MET A 1 2.77 -27.77 19.93
N LYS A 2 1.90 -28.19 18.99
CA LYS A 2 2.03 -27.89 17.54
C LYS A 2 0.76 -27.32 16.86
N LEU A 3 -0.27 -26.95 17.62
CA LEU A 3 -1.60 -26.62 17.06
C LEU A 3 -2.04 -25.15 17.18
N THR A 4 -1.20 -24.25 17.70
CA THR A 4 -1.61 -22.86 17.97
C THR A 4 -1.27 -21.87 16.86
N LEU A 5 -0.23 -22.11 16.05
CA LEU A 5 0.17 -21.16 14.99
C LEU A 5 -0.83 -21.08 13.82
N SER A 6 -1.47 -22.20 13.46
CA SER A 6 -2.39 -22.25 12.31
C SER A 6 -3.66 -21.40 12.51
N ARG A 7 -4.11 -21.22 13.75
CA ARG A 7 -5.34 -20.47 14.05
C ARG A 7 -5.14 -18.96 14.07
N ILE A 8 -3.92 -18.49 14.35
CA ILE A 8 -3.58 -17.06 14.36
C ILE A 8 -3.56 -16.51 12.92
N VAL A 9 -3.04 -17.30 11.96
CA VAL A 9 -2.98 -16.89 10.54
C VAL A 9 -4.39 -16.78 9.93
N VAL A 10 -5.32 -17.65 10.32
CA VAL A 10 -6.71 -17.63 9.81
C VAL A 10 -7.53 -16.49 10.42
N ALA A 11 -7.30 -16.13 11.69
CA ALA A 11 -8.01 -15.03 12.34
C ALA A 11 -7.65 -13.65 11.75
N LEU A 12 -6.40 -13.45 11.33
CA LEU A 12 -5.95 -12.17 10.78
C LEU A 12 -6.57 -11.84 9.41
N VAL A 13 -6.90 -12.87 8.62
CA VAL A 13 -7.48 -12.72 7.27
C VAL A 13 -8.97 -12.31 7.34
N ILE A 14 -9.67 -12.61 8.43
CA ILE A 14 -11.12 -12.36 8.56
C ILE A 14 -11.44 -10.92 9.01
N VAL A 15 -10.53 -10.24 9.73
CA VAL A 15 -10.80 -8.89 10.25
C VAL A 15 -10.71 -7.79 9.17
N LEU A 16 -10.08 -8.05 8.02
CA LEU A 16 -9.83 -7.01 7.00
C LEU A 16 -11.01 -6.75 6.03
N VAL A 17 -12.14 -7.45 6.16
CA VAL A 17 -13.24 -7.42 5.15
C VAL A 17 -14.45 -6.56 5.56
N SER A 18 -14.53 -6.06 6.78
CA SER A 18 -15.79 -5.55 7.33
C SER A 18 -15.78 -4.06 7.70
N ALA A 19 -15.76 -3.16 6.73
CA ALA A 19 -16.21 -1.78 6.96
C ALA A 19 -16.53 -1.04 5.65
N ARG A 20 -17.79 -1.11 5.21
CA ARG A 20 -18.41 -0.01 4.43
C ARG A 20 -19.93 -0.07 4.55
N ALA A 21 -20.49 0.87 5.29
CA ALA A 21 -21.92 1.20 5.23
C ALA A 21 -22.10 2.70 4.94
N VAL A 22 -23.10 2.93 4.11
CA VAL A 22 -23.54 4.13 3.42
C VAL A 22 -24.13 5.17 4.39
N ALA A 23 -23.92 6.46 4.08
CA ALA A 23 -24.87 7.52 4.44
C ALA A 23 -24.88 8.57 3.32
N ALA A 24 -26.01 8.65 2.61
CA ALA A 24 -26.29 9.64 1.58
C ALA A 24 -26.87 10.91 2.24
N GLY A 25 -26.35 12.08 1.84
CA GLY A 25 -26.89 13.39 2.20
C GLY A 25 -27.27 14.21 0.95
N PRO A 26 -28.07 15.28 1.11
CA PRO A 26 -28.78 15.93 0.00
C PRO A 26 -27.86 16.82 -0.86
N LEU A 27 -28.20 16.91 -2.15
CA LEU A 27 -27.46 17.63 -3.19
C LEU A 27 -27.80 19.12 -3.16
N ASP A 28 -26.76 19.97 -3.13
CA ASP A 28 -26.87 21.43 -3.18
C ASP A 28 -26.37 21.96 -4.54
N SER A 29 -27.10 22.92 -5.10
CA SER A 29 -27.13 23.34 -6.52
C SER A 29 -25.97 24.24 -6.98
N GLY A 30 -24.77 24.10 -6.41
CA GLY A 30 -23.59 24.93 -6.71
C GLY A 30 -22.74 24.50 -7.94
N ASP A 31 -23.15 23.50 -8.70
CA ASP A 31 -22.28 22.70 -9.58
C ASP A 31 -21.92 23.29 -10.95
N ALA A 32 -22.53 24.40 -11.39
CA ALA A 32 -22.39 24.82 -12.79
C ALA A 32 -21.06 25.53 -13.13
N LEU A 33 -20.39 26.17 -12.16
CA LEU A 33 -19.15 26.94 -12.40
C LEU A 33 -17.85 26.18 -12.04
N SER A 34 -17.91 25.08 -11.29
CA SER A 34 -16.74 24.24 -10.99
C SER A 34 -16.36 23.27 -12.12
N GLN A 35 -17.29 22.99 -13.04
CA GLN A 35 -17.08 22.01 -14.11
C GLN A 35 -16.00 22.40 -15.12
N GLN A 36 -15.81 23.70 -15.40
CA GLN A 36 -14.78 24.13 -16.35
C GLN A 36 -13.35 24.02 -15.79
N GLY A 37 -13.17 24.11 -14.47
CA GLY A 37 -11.90 23.80 -13.81
C GLY A 37 -11.64 22.28 -13.67
N ALA A 38 -12.71 21.50 -13.47
CA ALA A 38 -12.64 20.04 -13.34
C ALA A 38 -12.26 19.32 -14.66
N ILE A 39 -12.56 19.91 -15.82
CA ILE A 39 -12.23 19.34 -17.14
C ILE A 39 -10.71 19.34 -17.40
N ARG A 40 -9.94 20.24 -16.77
CA ARG A 40 -8.47 20.27 -16.95
C ARG A 40 -7.68 19.43 -15.95
N LEU A 41 -8.25 19.06 -14.80
CA LEU A 41 -7.59 18.18 -13.81
C LEU A 41 -7.99 16.69 -13.94
N SER A 42 -8.99 16.36 -14.74
CA SER A 42 -9.42 14.98 -15.03
C SER A 42 -8.60 14.32 -16.15
N SER A 43 -7.31 14.65 -16.26
CA SER A 43 -6.39 13.92 -17.13
C SER A 43 -5.96 12.62 -16.45
N LYS A 44 -6.84 11.61 -16.54
CA LYS A 44 -6.56 10.17 -16.52
C LYS A 44 -5.29 9.74 -15.77
N VAL A 45 -5.42 9.36 -14.50
CA VAL A 45 -4.55 8.30 -13.96
C VAL A 45 -5.11 6.96 -14.47
N SER A 46 -5.00 6.71 -15.78
CA SER A 46 -5.25 5.39 -16.34
C SER A 46 -3.92 4.66 -16.38
N ILE A 47 -3.78 3.61 -15.55
CA ILE A 47 -2.59 2.76 -15.56
C ILE A 47 -2.54 2.08 -16.93
N SER A 48 -1.44 2.28 -17.66
CA SER A 48 -1.21 1.58 -18.92
C SER A 48 -0.99 0.09 -18.69
N GLN A 49 -1.30 -0.76 -19.68
CA GLN A 49 -1.07 -2.20 -19.58
C GLN A 49 0.40 -2.53 -19.27
N PHE A 50 1.33 -1.74 -19.82
CA PHE A 50 2.77 -1.86 -19.51
C PHE A 50 3.10 -1.49 -18.07
N GLN A 51 2.46 -0.46 -17.49
CA GLN A 51 2.64 -0.14 -16.07
C GLN A 51 2.05 -1.22 -15.16
N PHE A 52 0.94 -1.84 -15.55
CA PHE A 52 0.35 -2.94 -14.78
C PHE A 52 1.26 -4.17 -14.78
N VAL A 53 1.64 -4.67 -15.96
CA VAL A 53 2.50 -5.86 -16.10
C VAL A 53 3.91 -5.58 -15.60
N GLY A 54 4.50 -4.45 -15.99
CA GLY A 54 5.84 -4.03 -15.56
C GLY A 54 5.92 -3.78 -14.06
N GLY A 55 4.93 -3.10 -13.48
CA GLY A 55 4.82 -2.94 -12.03
C GLY A 55 4.58 -4.27 -11.31
N GLY A 56 3.78 -5.16 -11.91
CA GLY A 56 3.58 -6.55 -11.49
C GLY A 56 4.88 -7.32 -11.33
N LEU A 57 5.67 -7.35 -12.39
CA LEU A 57 6.95 -8.06 -12.42
C LEU A 57 7.98 -7.42 -11.47
N LEU A 58 8.12 -6.09 -11.50
CA LEU A 58 9.07 -5.38 -10.63
C LEU A 58 8.74 -5.55 -9.15
N GLY A 59 7.48 -5.42 -8.77
CA GLY A 59 7.08 -5.64 -7.37
C GLY A 59 7.21 -7.10 -6.93
N THR A 60 7.01 -8.06 -7.83
CA THR A 60 7.21 -9.49 -7.50
C THR A 60 8.68 -9.84 -7.30
N LEU A 61 9.56 -9.35 -8.17
CA LEU A 61 10.99 -9.68 -8.14
C LEU A 61 11.79 -8.86 -7.13
N VAL A 62 11.54 -7.55 -7.05
CA VAL A 62 12.32 -6.62 -6.23
C VAL A 62 11.61 -6.29 -4.92
N GLY A 63 10.32 -5.94 -5.01
CA GLY A 63 9.46 -5.50 -3.89
C GLY A 63 9.80 -4.11 -3.39
N PHE A 64 9.76 -3.91 -2.07
CA PHE A 64 9.93 -2.62 -1.38
C PHE A 64 8.95 -1.54 -1.85
N GLY A 65 7.77 -1.92 -2.34
CA GLY A 65 6.78 -1.00 -2.90
C GLY A 65 7.12 -0.48 -4.29
N LEU A 66 8.17 -0.99 -4.96
CA LEU A 66 8.57 -0.51 -6.29
C LEU A 66 7.51 -0.81 -7.36
N GLY A 67 6.79 -1.94 -7.23
CA GLY A 67 5.67 -2.25 -8.12
C GLY A 67 4.58 -1.17 -8.05
N HIS A 68 4.27 -0.70 -6.84
CA HIS A 68 3.34 0.40 -6.62
C HIS A 68 3.85 1.74 -7.16
N ALA A 69 5.17 1.99 -7.12
CA ALA A 69 5.75 3.20 -7.71
C ALA A 69 5.54 3.24 -9.24
N VAL A 70 5.79 2.13 -9.93
CA VAL A 70 5.56 2.02 -11.38
C VAL A 70 4.07 2.18 -11.73
N GLN A 71 3.19 1.66 -10.88
CA GLN A 71 1.74 1.83 -11.01
C GLN A 71 1.23 3.20 -10.56
N ASN A 72 2.11 4.12 -10.12
CA ASN A 72 1.76 5.43 -9.58
C ASN A 72 0.81 5.39 -8.36
N ARG A 73 0.94 4.34 -7.52
CA ARG A 73 0.17 4.10 -6.29
C ARG A 73 1.03 4.06 -5.03
N TRP A 74 2.29 4.45 -5.13
CA TRP A 74 3.23 4.34 -4.01
C TRP A 74 2.77 5.11 -2.77
N THR A 75 2.30 6.35 -2.96
CA THR A 75 1.79 7.20 -1.86
C THR A 75 0.54 6.64 -1.18
N ARG A 76 -0.24 5.81 -1.88
CA ARG A 76 -1.48 5.23 -1.34
C ARG A 76 -1.22 3.97 -0.54
N THR A 77 -0.43 3.03 -1.07
CA THR A 77 -0.18 1.73 -0.42
C THR A 77 1.28 1.27 -0.48
N GLY A 78 2.05 1.68 -1.49
CA GLY A 78 3.44 1.22 -1.66
C GLY A 78 4.36 1.53 -0.49
N TRP A 79 4.21 2.71 0.14
CA TRP A 79 5.04 3.13 1.27
C TRP A 79 4.97 2.18 2.48
N ILE A 80 3.83 1.50 2.68
CA ILE A 80 3.64 0.56 3.80
C ILE A 80 4.58 -0.64 3.63
N PHE A 81 4.70 -1.15 2.40
CA PHE A 81 5.61 -2.24 2.07
C PHE A 81 7.05 -1.79 2.17
N THR A 82 7.40 -0.61 1.65
CA THR A 82 8.75 -0.04 1.80
C THR A 82 9.17 0.03 3.27
N LEU A 83 8.32 0.60 4.13
CA LEU A 83 8.61 0.76 5.55
C LEU A 83 8.68 -0.60 6.26
N GLY A 84 7.69 -1.46 6.04
CA GLY A 84 7.61 -2.75 6.71
C GLY A 84 8.77 -3.69 6.32
N GLU A 85 9.13 -3.74 5.03
CA GLU A 85 10.26 -4.55 4.58
C GLU A 85 11.59 -3.98 5.08
N THR A 86 11.73 -2.66 5.21
CA THR A 86 12.91 -2.03 5.83
C THR A 86 13.05 -2.45 7.30
N VAL A 87 11.95 -2.45 8.06
CA VAL A 87 11.95 -2.92 9.45
C VAL A 87 12.28 -4.41 9.53
N GLY A 88 11.67 -5.24 8.68
CA GLY A 88 11.95 -6.67 8.62
C GLY A 88 13.41 -6.98 8.29
N MET A 89 13.97 -6.26 7.32
CA MET A 89 15.38 -6.38 6.94
C MET A 89 16.31 -5.91 8.05
N GLY A 90 15.96 -4.84 8.77
CA GLY A 90 16.70 -4.37 9.95
C GLY A 90 16.70 -5.39 11.08
N LEU A 91 15.56 -6.02 11.38
CA LEU A 91 15.48 -7.11 12.36
C LEU A 91 16.32 -8.32 11.94
N PHE A 92 16.26 -8.70 10.66
CA PHE A 92 17.02 -9.81 10.12
C PHE A 92 18.52 -9.56 10.23
N ALA A 93 19.01 -8.44 9.68
CA ALA A 93 20.43 -8.06 9.71
C ALA A 93 20.95 -7.84 11.13
N GLY A 94 20.18 -7.12 11.97
CA GLY A 94 20.52 -6.91 13.38
C GLY A 94 20.58 -8.22 14.16
N GLY A 95 19.71 -9.18 13.84
CA GLY A 95 19.76 -10.53 14.40
C GLY A 95 21.03 -11.29 14.04
N PHE A 96 21.50 -11.21 12.78
CA PHE A 96 22.78 -11.79 12.36
C PHE A 96 23.98 -11.18 13.09
N LEU A 97 24.01 -9.85 13.21
CA LEU A 97 25.08 -9.15 13.92
C LEU A 97 25.10 -9.56 15.41
N HIS A 98 23.93 -9.57 16.06
CA HIS A 98 23.82 -9.98 17.46
C HIS A 98 24.23 -11.43 17.70
N ASP A 99 23.82 -12.35 16.81
CA ASP A 99 24.17 -13.78 16.88
C ASP A 99 25.68 -14.00 16.69
N SER A 100 26.33 -13.21 15.81
CA SER A 100 27.77 -13.27 15.60
C SER A 100 28.59 -12.82 16.82
N GLU A 101 28.08 -11.86 17.58
CA GLU A 101 28.71 -11.37 18.82
C GLU A 101 28.35 -12.23 20.05
N ASN A 102 27.19 -12.89 20.03
CA ASN A 102 26.62 -13.62 21.18
C ASN A 102 25.95 -14.95 20.73
N PRO A 103 26.71 -15.98 20.35
CA PRO A 103 26.18 -17.19 19.70
C PRO A 103 25.23 -18.04 20.57
N ASP A 104 25.31 -17.93 21.89
CA ASP A 104 24.42 -18.64 22.81
C ASP A 104 23.10 -17.86 23.09
N SER A 105 22.96 -16.65 22.54
CA SER A 105 21.81 -15.79 22.77
C SER A 105 20.62 -16.18 21.91
N LYS A 106 19.50 -16.51 22.54
CA LYS A 106 18.23 -16.72 21.83
C LYS A 106 17.68 -15.46 21.16
N VAL A 107 18.22 -14.28 21.51
CA VAL A 107 17.78 -12.99 20.96
C VAL A 107 18.15 -12.87 19.48
N GLY A 108 19.39 -13.24 19.10
CA GLY A 108 19.85 -13.16 17.71
C GLY A 108 18.97 -14.00 16.77
N ILE A 109 18.81 -15.28 17.11
CA ILE A 109 17.90 -16.20 16.39
C ILE A 109 16.47 -15.66 16.36
N GLY A 110 15.97 -15.13 17.48
CA GLY A 110 14.63 -14.54 17.56
C GLY A 110 14.43 -13.39 16.59
N LEU A 111 15.41 -12.49 16.48
CA LEU A 111 15.40 -11.36 15.55
C LEU A 111 15.48 -11.81 14.09
N ILE A 112 16.36 -12.77 13.76
CA ILE A 112 16.48 -13.36 12.41
C ILE A 112 15.14 -13.95 11.97
N VAL A 113 14.55 -14.82 12.80
CA VAL A 113 13.29 -15.50 12.49
C VAL A 113 12.14 -14.50 12.36
N SER A 114 12.06 -13.52 13.26
CA SER A 114 11.01 -12.50 13.22
C SER A 114 11.11 -11.60 11.99
N GLY A 115 12.34 -11.16 11.65
CA GLY A 115 12.60 -10.38 10.44
C GLY A 115 12.24 -11.15 9.16
N ALA A 116 12.64 -12.42 9.07
CA ALA A 116 12.33 -13.28 7.92
C ALA A 116 10.82 -13.50 7.76
N ILE A 117 10.09 -13.77 8.85
CA ILE A 117 8.63 -13.94 8.82
C ILE A 117 7.95 -12.64 8.39
N LEU A 118 8.34 -11.50 8.96
CA LEU A 118 7.78 -10.20 8.63
C LEU A 118 7.98 -9.87 7.14
N MET A 119 9.19 -10.05 6.64
CA MET A 119 9.50 -9.85 5.20
C MET A 119 8.68 -10.81 4.33
N GLY A 120 8.58 -12.10 4.68
CA GLY A 120 7.82 -13.06 3.90
C GLY A 120 6.33 -12.74 3.82
N VAL A 121 5.71 -12.37 4.96
CA VAL A 121 4.29 -11.99 5.01
C VAL A 121 4.04 -10.70 4.21
N LEU A 122 4.88 -9.68 4.39
CA LEU A 122 4.75 -8.43 3.64
C LEU A 122 4.94 -8.65 2.13
N ARG A 123 5.89 -9.49 1.74
CA ARG A 123 6.14 -9.81 0.32
C ARG A 123 4.94 -10.48 -0.33
N ILE A 124 4.34 -11.45 0.35
CA ILE A 124 3.12 -12.11 -0.16
C ILE A 124 1.98 -11.10 -0.25
N ALA A 125 1.79 -10.26 0.77
CA ALA A 125 0.75 -9.23 0.77
C ALA A 125 0.96 -8.19 -0.35
N GLU A 126 2.21 -7.79 -0.61
CA GLU A 126 2.58 -6.87 -1.70
C GLU A 126 2.24 -7.46 -3.06
N ILE A 127 2.70 -8.69 -3.33
CA ILE A 127 2.42 -9.41 -4.58
C ILE A 127 0.90 -9.50 -4.79
N VAL A 128 0.17 -9.91 -3.75
CA VAL A 128 -1.29 -10.03 -3.81
C VAL A 128 -1.95 -8.68 -4.09
N ASP A 129 -1.53 -7.59 -3.44
CA ASP A 129 -2.10 -6.26 -3.68
C ASP A 129 -1.85 -5.76 -5.11
N ILE A 130 -0.64 -5.98 -5.64
CA ILE A 130 -0.24 -5.57 -6.99
C ILE A 130 -1.09 -6.29 -8.06
N TRP A 131 -1.28 -7.60 -7.91
CA TRP A 131 -2.00 -8.40 -8.91
C TRP A 131 -3.53 -8.38 -8.74
N ARG A 132 -4.04 -8.04 -7.55
CA ARG A 132 -5.50 -7.89 -7.32
C ARG A 132 -6.09 -6.60 -7.90
N LEU A 133 -5.34 -5.83 -8.69
CA LEU A 133 -5.84 -4.59 -9.30
C LEU A 133 -6.37 -4.72 -10.74
N PRO A 134 -7.68 -5.02 -10.91
CA PRO A 134 -8.43 -4.58 -12.09
C PRO A 134 -9.44 -3.46 -11.80
N ARG A 135 -9.78 -3.18 -10.53
CA ARG A 135 -10.97 -2.36 -10.19
C ARG A 135 -10.85 -0.88 -10.54
N GLU A 136 -9.65 -0.31 -10.52
CA GLU A 136 -9.47 1.12 -10.85
C GLU A 136 -9.49 1.37 -12.36
N MET A 137 -9.06 0.38 -13.16
CA MET A 137 -9.24 0.41 -14.61
C MET A 137 -10.72 0.35 -15.00
N GLU A 138 -11.53 -0.36 -14.21
CA GLU A 138 -12.97 -0.44 -14.42
C GLU A 138 -13.66 0.90 -14.10
N ILE A 139 -13.26 1.58 -13.01
CA ILE A 139 -13.75 2.94 -12.68
C ILE A 139 -13.34 3.96 -13.75
N ALA A 140 -12.16 3.81 -14.35
CA ALA A 140 -11.74 4.63 -15.49
C ALA A 140 -12.53 4.37 -16.78
N ARG A 141 -13.26 3.25 -16.87
CA ARG A 141 -14.21 2.94 -17.97
C ARG A 141 -15.63 3.40 -17.69
N LEU A 142 -15.99 3.61 -16.41
CA LEU A 142 -17.30 4.13 -16.04
C LEU A 142 -17.54 5.50 -16.66
N SER A 143 -18.79 5.74 -17.04
CA SER A 143 -19.25 7.02 -17.56
C SER A 143 -19.07 8.13 -16.51
N PRO A 144 -18.97 9.41 -16.90
CA PRO A 144 -18.87 10.52 -15.94
C PRO A 144 -19.98 10.50 -14.89
N ALA A 145 -21.20 10.12 -15.28
CA ALA A 145 -22.35 10.02 -14.38
C ALA A 145 -22.19 8.93 -13.30
N GLU A 146 -21.62 7.78 -13.64
CA GLU A 146 -21.35 6.69 -12.69
C GLU A 146 -20.17 7.00 -11.76
N ARG A 147 -19.14 7.69 -12.26
CA ARG A 147 -18.02 8.15 -11.42
C ARG A 147 -18.47 9.13 -10.36
N SER A 148 -19.37 10.06 -10.71
CA SER A 148 -19.93 11.02 -9.75
C SER A 148 -20.69 10.33 -8.61
N ARG A 149 -21.30 9.16 -8.86
CA ARG A 149 -21.95 8.35 -7.81
C ARG A 149 -20.96 7.64 -6.88
N LEU A 150 -19.79 7.26 -7.41
CA LEU A 150 -18.71 6.60 -6.65
C LEU A 150 -17.78 7.58 -5.92
N ASN A 151 -17.74 8.84 -6.35
CA ASN A 151 -16.94 9.90 -5.74
C ASN A 151 -17.60 10.44 -4.45
N THR A 152 -18.01 9.54 -3.57
CA THR A 152 -18.30 9.90 -2.19
C THR A 152 -16.95 10.27 -1.56
N LYS A 153 -16.75 11.56 -1.29
CA LYS A 153 -15.48 12.13 -0.81
C LYS A 153 -14.78 11.22 0.23
N PRO A 154 -13.50 10.85 0.04
CA PRO A 154 -12.76 10.14 1.08
C PRO A 154 -12.72 11.01 2.34
N ARG A 155 -13.16 10.45 3.47
CA ARG A 155 -13.34 11.21 4.72
C ARG A 155 -12.03 11.53 5.45
N LEU A 156 -10.92 10.89 5.09
CA LEU A 156 -9.57 11.20 5.55
C LEU A 156 -8.58 10.39 4.72
N ALA A 157 -7.52 11.02 4.18
CA ALA A 157 -6.43 10.32 3.51
C ALA A 157 -5.11 10.83 4.09
N VAL A 158 -4.50 10.04 4.97
CA VAL A 158 -3.19 10.34 5.55
C VAL A 158 -2.14 9.74 4.63
N ALA A 159 -1.41 10.58 3.90
CA ALA A 159 -0.32 10.12 3.02
C ALA A 159 1.00 10.74 3.49
N PRO A 160 2.04 9.91 3.76
CA PRO A 160 3.37 10.44 3.99
C PRO A 160 3.91 11.03 2.68
N ILE A 161 4.39 12.26 2.74
CA ILE A 161 5.15 12.88 1.68
C ILE A 161 6.62 12.65 2.00
N ILE A 162 7.28 11.86 1.15
CA ILE A 162 8.73 11.83 1.06
C ILE A 162 9.07 12.55 -0.24
N ALA A 163 9.59 13.78 -0.12
CA ALA A 163 10.02 14.58 -1.25
C ALA A 163 11.49 14.94 -1.09
N PRO A 164 12.30 14.87 -2.16
CA PRO A 164 13.62 15.49 -2.15
C PRO A 164 13.46 17.00 -1.94
N SER A 165 14.18 17.54 -0.97
CA SER A 165 14.28 18.97 -0.66
C SER A 165 15.72 19.43 -0.82
N THR A 166 15.92 20.74 -0.92
CA THR A 166 17.26 21.36 -0.98
C THR A 166 18.16 21.01 0.21
N TYR A 167 17.57 20.54 1.33
CA TYR A 167 18.27 20.16 2.55
C TYR A 167 18.29 18.65 2.81
N GLY A 168 17.92 17.82 1.83
CA GLY A 168 17.82 16.36 1.97
C GLY A 168 16.39 15.85 1.88
N LEU A 169 16.03 14.80 2.62
CA LEU A 169 14.68 14.22 2.61
C LEU A 169 13.74 15.02 3.54
N ALA A 170 12.67 15.58 2.97
CA ALA A 170 11.60 16.18 3.74
C ALA A 170 10.51 15.14 4.04
N PHE A 171 10.08 15.09 5.31
CA PHE A 171 8.97 14.26 5.77
C PHE A 171 7.80 15.17 6.14
N GLY A 172 6.63 14.88 5.56
CA GLY A 172 5.40 15.59 5.88
C GLY A 172 4.20 14.66 5.88
N VAL A 173 3.17 15.02 6.62
CA VAL A 173 1.87 14.32 6.59
C VAL A 173 0.86 15.26 5.96
N ARG A 174 0.25 14.83 4.85
CA ARG A 174 -0.89 15.55 4.25
C ARG A 174 -2.19 14.94 4.77
N TYR A 175 -3.09 15.81 5.23
CA TYR A 175 -4.43 15.48 5.70
C TYR A 175 -5.50 16.15 4.82
#